data_AF-A0A815Z1M0-F1
#
_entry.id   AF-A0A815Z1M0-F1
#
_cell.length_a   1.000
_cell.length_b   1.000
_cell.length_c   1.000
_cell.angle_alpha   90.00
_cell.angle_beta   90.00
_cell.angle_gamma   90.00
#
_symmetry.space_group_name_H-M   'P 1'
#
loop_
_entity.id
_entity.type
_entity.pdbx_description
1 polymer ?
#
loop_
_entity_poly.entity_id
_entity_poly.type
_entity_poly.pdbx_seq_one_letter_code
_entity_poly.pdbx_strand_id
1 'polypeptide(L)'
;MYYWSRGEDSIAKLMHELDIGSEHTIVDWKKFCRDVCAEYYVRNPSIIGGVGHTVEIDESCFGKRKYQRGRLLSSQQWVFGGIDVDTRKCFLVPVARRDAQTLLPIIHQFILP
;
A
#
# COMPACT_ATOMS: atom_id res chain seq x y z
N MET A 1 -4.10 -14.25 9.83
CA MET A 1 -3.59 -12.85 9.85
C MET A 1 -2.49 -12.61 10.88
N TYR A 2 -2.53 -13.20 12.09
CA TYR A 2 -1.52 -12.95 13.13
C TYR A 2 -0.07 -13.10 12.64
N TYR A 3 0.31 -14.27 12.13
CA TYR A 3 1.67 -14.52 11.60
C TYR A 3 2.05 -13.56 10.45
N TRP A 4 1.09 -13.28 9.55
CA TRP A 4 1.26 -12.34 8.43
C TRP A 4 1.57 -10.92 8.91
N SER A 5 0.84 -10.42 9.92
CA SER A 5 1.04 -9.08 10.47
C SER A 5 2.36 -8.91 11.23
N ARG A 6 2.95 -10.01 11.71
CA ARG A 6 4.21 -10.03 12.48
C ARG A 6 5.44 -10.20 11.60
N GLY A 7 5.28 -10.40 10.29
CA GLY A 7 6.37 -10.77 9.38
C GLY A 7 6.92 -12.19 9.62
N GLU A 8 6.19 -13.04 10.33
CA GLU A 8 6.55 -14.44 10.61
C GLU A 8 5.81 -15.39 9.66
N ASP A 9 5.80 -15.05 8.37
CA ASP A 9 4.87 -15.60 7.39
C ASP A 9 5.58 -16.44 6.32
N SER A 10 6.69 -17.09 6.71
CA SER A 10 7.40 -18.03 5.83
C SER A 10 6.45 -19.15 5.41
N ILE A 11 6.57 -19.58 4.15
CA ILE A 11 5.65 -20.56 3.57
C ILE A 11 5.63 -21.84 4.40
N ALA A 12 6.80 -22.41 4.72
CA ALA A 12 6.90 -23.63 5.51
C ALA A 12 6.26 -23.50 6.90
N LYS A 13 6.43 -22.35 7.59
CA LYS A 13 5.81 -22.10 8.89
C LYS A 13 4.29 -22.01 8.75
N LEU A 14 3.79 -21.25 7.78
CA LEU A 14 2.35 -21.13 7.55
C LEU A 14 1.70 -22.46 7.15
N MET A 15 2.37 -23.27 6.32
CA MET A 15 1.89 -24.61 5.97
C MET A 15 1.76 -25.49 7.21
N HIS A 16 2.75 -25.46 8.11
CA HIS A 16 2.72 -26.23 9.35
C HIS A 16 1.65 -25.73 10.33
N GLU A 17 1.64 -24.42 10.61
CA GLU A 17 0.78 -23.79 11.62
C GLU A 17 -0.70 -23.76 11.21
N LEU A 18 -0.99 -23.66 9.92
CA LEU A 18 -2.36 -23.63 9.39
C LEU A 18 -2.83 -25.00 8.88
N ASP A 19 -1.98 -26.03 8.97
CA ASP A 19 -2.22 -27.38 8.43
C ASP A 19 -2.64 -27.37 6.94
N ILE A 20 -1.88 -26.63 6.13
CA ILE A 20 -2.13 -26.49 4.69
C ILE A 20 -1.02 -27.18 3.92
N GLY A 21 -1.35 -28.29 3.25
CA GLY A 21 -0.40 -29.07 2.46
C GLY A 21 -0.03 -28.49 1.08
N SER A 22 -0.66 -27.40 0.66
CA SER A 22 -0.45 -26.78 -0.67
C SER A 22 0.21 -25.41 -0.55
N GLU A 23 1.40 -25.26 -1.12
CA GLU A 23 2.10 -23.98 -1.21
C GLU A 23 1.27 -22.94 -1.98
N HIS A 24 0.60 -23.35 -3.06
CA HIS A 24 -0.29 -22.47 -3.83
C HIS A 24 -1.40 -21.88 -2.96
N THR A 25 -2.01 -22.71 -2.11
CA THR A 25 -3.07 -22.27 -1.19
C THR A 25 -2.54 -21.28 -0.15
N ILE A 26 -1.31 -21.47 0.36
CA ILE A 26 -0.67 -20.49 1.25
C ILE A 26 -0.40 -19.16 0.53
N VAL A 27 0.08 -19.20 -0.71
CA VAL A 27 0.31 -17.99 -1.50
C VAL A 27 -0.99 -17.21 -1.71
N ASP A 28 -2.07 -17.90 -2.04
CA ASP A 28 -3.40 -17.31 -2.21
C ASP A 28 -3.94 -16.75 -0.90
N TRP A 29 -3.76 -17.47 0.22
CA TRP A 29 -4.14 -16.97 1.54
C TRP A 29 -3.38 -15.69 1.93
N LYS A 30 -2.06 -15.63 1.66
CA LYS A 30 -1.26 -14.42 1.87
C LYS A 30 -1.73 -13.26 0.98
N LYS A 31 -2.14 -13.56 -0.25
CA LYS A 31 -2.72 -12.58 -1.17
C LYS A 31 -4.04 -12.05 -0.62
N PHE A 32 -4.94 -12.92 -0.16
CA PHE A 32 -6.20 -12.52 0.44
C PHE A 32 -5.99 -11.59 1.65
N CYS A 33 -5.05 -11.90 2.54
CA CYS A 33 -4.73 -11.03 3.67
C CYS A 33 -4.29 -9.62 3.21
N ARG A 34 -3.42 -9.54 2.18
CA ARG A 34 -2.99 -8.27 1.59
C ARG A 34 -4.15 -7.50 0.98
N ASP A 35 -5.01 -8.18 0.22
CA ASP A 35 -6.12 -7.56 -0.50
C ASP A 35 -7.13 -6.94 0.48
N VAL A 36 -7.46 -7.64 1.58
CA VAL A 36 -8.32 -7.11 2.65
C VAL A 36 -7.70 -5.88 3.31
N CYS A 37 -6.41 -5.90 3.62
CA CYS A 37 -5.72 -4.74 4.21
C CYS A 37 -5.68 -3.56 3.23
N ALA A 38 -5.36 -3.80 1.96
CA ALA A 38 -5.32 -2.76 0.94
C ALA A 38 -6.70 -2.11 0.75
N GLU A 39 -7.76 -2.93 0.70
CA GLU A 39 -9.14 -2.45 0.58
C GLU A 39 -9.55 -1.56 1.75
N TYR A 40 -9.14 -1.90 2.98
CA TYR A 40 -9.38 -1.06 4.15
C TYR A 40 -8.79 0.34 3.97
N TYR A 41 -7.53 0.47 3.55
CA TYR A 41 -6.88 1.77 3.38
C TYR A 41 -7.48 2.59 2.24
N VAL A 42 -7.90 1.93 1.15
CA VAL A 42 -8.57 2.61 0.03
C VAL A 42 -9.96 3.12 0.45
N ARG A 43 -10.70 2.36 1.24
CA ARG A 43 -12.05 2.73 1.70
C ARG A 43 -12.05 3.74 2.83
N ASN A 44 -10.97 3.81 3.62
CA ASN A 44 -10.88 4.63 4.82
C ASN A 44 -9.64 5.55 4.78
N PRO A 45 -9.51 6.44 3.78
CA PRO A 45 -8.41 7.38 3.76
C PRO A 45 -8.52 8.33 4.95
N SER A 46 -7.43 8.51 5.68
CA SER A 46 -7.41 9.38 6.87
C SER A 46 -6.94 10.78 6.52
N ILE A 47 -7.59 11.78 7.10
CA ILE A 47 -7.00 13.12 7.22
C ILE A 47 -5.96 13.06 8.34
N ILE A 48 -4.76 13.55 8.07
CA ILE A 48 -3.57 13.41 8.92
C ILE A 48 -2.85 14.76 9.13
N GLY A 49 -1.81 14.78 9.96
CA GLY A 49 -1.04 16.00 10.23
C GLY A 49 -1.72 16.93 11.25
N GLY A 50 -1.42 18.21 11.13
CA GLY A 50 -1.84 19.25 12.08
C GLY A 50 -0.69 19.78 12.93
N VAL A 51 -1.00 20.73 13.80
CA VAL A 51 -0.01 21.38 14.67
C VAL A 51 0.78 20.35 15.48
N GLY A 52 2.10 20.33 15.29
CA GLY A 52 3.02 19.45 16.01
C GLY A 52 3.18 18.05 15.40
N HIS A 53 2.51 17.75 14.29
CA HIS A 53 2.64 16.48 13.58
C HIS A 53 3.62 16.58 12.41
N THR A 54 4.33 15.49 12.14
CA THR A 54 5.15 15.33 10.94
C THR A 54 4.47 14.35 9.99
N VAL A 55 4.18 14.81 8.77
CA VAL A 55 3.64 13.98 7.70
C VAL A 55 4.71 13.75 6.64
N GLU A 56 5.00 12.48 6.37
CA GLU A 56 5.83 12.06 5.24
C GLU A 56 4.93 11.82 4.03
N ILE A 57 5.35 12.32 2.87
CA ILE A 57 4.61 12.19 1.61
C ILE A 57 5.49 11.44 0.61
N ASP A 58 4.89 10.51 -0.16
CA ASP A 58 5.60 9.74 -1.18
C ASP A 58 4.78 9.54 -2.47
N GLU A 59 5.50 9.30 -3.58
CA GLU A 59 4.96 8.96 -4.89
C GLU A 59 5.48 7.60 -5.35
N SER A 60 4.60 6.59 -5.34
CA SER A 60 4.94 5.22 -5.73
C SER A 60 4.38 4.87 -7.12
N CYS A 61 5.23 4.36 -8.01
CA CYS A 61 4.83 3.86 -9.33
C CYS A 61 4.64 2.34 -9.34
N PHE A 62 3.43 1.90 -9.68
CA PHE A 62 3.10 0.50 -9.88
C PHE A 62 3.02 0.21 -11.38
N GLY A 63 4.03 -0.48 -11.88
CA GLY A 63 4.06 -1.00 -13.24
C GLY A 63 5.01 -2.18 -13.34
N LYS A 64 4.60 -3.25 -14.04
CA LYS A 64 5.46 -4.40 -14.31
C LYS A 64 5.99 -4.33 -15.73
N ARG A 65 7.32 -4.43 -15.88
CA ARG A 65 7.95 -4.72 -17.17
C ARG A 65 7.62 -6.16 -17.55
N LYS A 66 7.37 -6.42 -18.84
CA LYS A 66 7.21 -7.79 -19.34
C LYS A 66 8.54 -8.54 -19.12
N TYR A 67 8.54 -9.62 -18.34
CA TYR A 67 9.75 -10.37 -17.97
C TYR A 67 10.86 -9.52 -17.29
N GLN A 68 10.51 -8.43 -16.60
CA GLN A 68 11.47 -7.47 -16.04
C GLN A 68 12.42 -6.81 -17.08
N ARG A 69 12.18 -7.03 -18.38
CA ARG A 69 13.03 -6.59 -19.50
C ARG A 69 12.23 -5.71 -20.47
N GLY A 70 12.92 -4.85 -21.21
CA GLY A 70 12.32 -3.99 -22.24
C GLY A 70 11.59 -2.76 -21.71
N ARG A 71 10.81 -2.13 -22.59
CA ARG A 71 10.11 -0.85 -22.32
C ARG A 71 9.09 -1.03 -21.18
N LEU A 72 9.06 -0.06 -20.27
CA LEU A 72 7.96 0.06 -19.31
C LEU A 72 6.64 0.20 -20.09
N LEU A 73 5.71 -0.71 -19.85
CA LEU A 73 4.38 -0.68 -20.47
C LEU A 73 3.65 0.61 -20.05
N SER A 74 2.82 1.13 -20.95
CA SER A 74 2.08 2.39 -20.77
C SER A 74 1.10 2.37 -19.60
N SER A 75 0.77 1.20 -19.06
CA SER A 75 -0.13 1.00 -17.92
C SER A 75 0.59 1.15 -16.58
N GLN A 76 1.22 2.30 -16.35
CA GLN A 76 1.74 2.64 -15.02
C GLN A 76 0.63 3.27 -14.20
N GLN A 77 0.39 2.75 -13.00
CA GLN A 77 -0.46 3.40 -12.01
C GLN A 77 0.44 4.11 -11.01
N TRP A 78 0.29 5.42 -10.89
CA TRP A 78 0.93 6.16 -9.80
C TRP A 78 -0.01 6.21 -8.60
N VAL A 79 0.56 6.10 -7.41
CA VAL A 79 -0.16 6.29 -6.15
C VAL A 79 0.60 7.36 -5.38
N PHE A 80 -0.12 8.40 -5.03
CA PHE A 80 0.35 9.45 -4.14
C PHE A 80 -0.21 9.17 -2.76
N GLY A 81 0.61 9.28 -1.72
CA GLY A 81 0.17 9.02 -0.37
C GLY A 81 0.95 9.79 0.67
N GLY A 82 0.43 9.80 1.88
CA GLY A 82 1.12 10.35 3.03
C GLY A 82 0.84 9.53 4.28
N ILE A 83 1.81 9.53 5.20
CA ILE A 83 1.71 8.88 6.50
C ILE A 83 2.13 9.86 7.60
N ASP A 84 1.34 9.87 8.66
CA ASP A 84 1.68 10.57 9.89
C ASP A 84 2.64 9.70 10.70
N VAL A 85 3.81 10.24 11.04
CA VAL A 85 4.89 9.47 11.67
C VAL A 85 4.46 8.92 13.02
N ASP A 86 3.69 9.69 13.79
CA ASP A 86 3.31 9.36 15.17
C ASP A 86 2.09 8.43 15.20
N THR A 87 1.04 8.79 14.47
CA THR A 87 -0.24 8.05 14.52
C THR A 87 -0.27 6.85 13.59
N ARG A 88 0.66 6.77 12.63
CA ARG A 88 0.72 5.75 11.55
C ARG A 88 -0.53 5.70 10.67
N LYS A 89 -1.40 6.71 10.77
CA LYS A 89 -2.53 6.90 9.85
C LYS A 89 -2.00 7.36 8.50
N CYS A 90 -2.67 6.96 7.42
CA CYS A 90 -2.25 7.31 6.07
C CYS A 90 -3.43 7.53 5.13
N PHE A 91 -3.11 8.12 3.98
CA PHE A 91 -3.98 8.15 2.80
C PHE A 91 -3.20 7.64 1.59
N LEU A 92 -3.91 7.01 0.65
CA LEU A 92 -3.37 6.51 -0.61
C LEU A 92 -4.35 6.87 -1.72
N VAL A 93 -3.88 7.65 -2.70
CA VAL A 93 -4.70 8.16 -3.80
C VAL A 93 -4.06 7.76 -5.13
N PRO A 94 -4.73 6.95 -5.97
CA PRO A 94 -4.25 6.68 -7.32
C PRO A 94 -4.33 7.96 -8.15
N VAL A 95 -3.23 8.33 -8.79
CA VAL A 95 -3.14 9.52 -9.66
C VAL A 95 -2.64 9.14 -11.04
N ALA A 96 -3.13 9.84 -12.07
CA ALA A 96 -2.66 9.64 -13.45
C ALA A 96 -1.39 10.46 -13.75
N ARG A 97 -1.22 11.61 -13.07
CA ARG A 97 -0.12 12.55 -13.25
C ARG A 97 0.40 13.02 -11.90
N ARG A 98 1.66 13.46 -11.86
CA ARG A 98 2.39 13.88 -10.65
C ARG A 98 2.76 15.36 -10.67
N ASP A 99 2.01 16.13 -11.45
CA ASP A 99 2.19 17.57 -11.49
C ASP A 99 1.60 18.22 -10.25
N ALA A 100 2.10 19.40 -9.91
CA ALA A 100 1.62 20.17 -8.76
C ALA A 100 0.10 20.45 -8.84
N GLN A 101 -0.44 20.60 -10.06
CA GLN A 101 -1.87 20.79 -10.28
C GLN A 101 -2.71 19.60 -9.80
N THR A 102 -2.16 18.38 -9.89
CA THR A 102 -2.81 17.16 -9.39
C THR A 102 -2.54 16.94 -7.90
N LEU A 103 -1.32 17.19 -7.43
CA LEU A 103 -0.89 16.82 -6.07
C LEU A 103 -1.29 17.83 -4.99
N LEU A 104 -1.23 19.14 -5.27
CA LEU A 104 -1.55 20.17 -4.27
C LEU A 104 -2.99 20.06 -3.74
N PRO A 105 -4.03 19.85 -4.57
CA PRO A 105 -5.38 19.65 -4.07
C PRO A 105 -5.50 18.44 -3.12
N ILE A 106 -4.75 17.35 -3.40
CA ILE A 106 -4.76 16.15 -2.57
C ILE A 106 -4.09 16.44 -1.21
N ILE A 107 -2.96 17.15 -1.22
CA ILE A 107 -2.29 17.60 0.01
C ILE A 107 -3.26 18.42 0.87
N HIS A 108 -3.93 19.42 0.30
CA HIS A 108 -4.88 20.25 1.03
C HIS A 108 -6.12 19.49 1.52
N GLN A 109 -6.50 18.40 0.86
CA GLN A 109 -7.63 17.56 1.26
C GLN A 109 -7.28 16.65 2.45
N PHE A 110 -6.06 16.11 2.50
CA PHE A 110 -5.70 15.04 3.43
C PHE A 110 -4.71 15.44 4.52
N ILE A 111 -4.05 16.60 4.40
CA ILE A 111 -3.05 17.06 5.38
C ILE A 111 -3.55 18.35 6.02
N LEU A 112 -3.72 18.32 7.34
CA LEU A 112 -4.07 19.48 8.13
C LEU A 112 -2.88 20.46 8.23
N PRO A 113 -3.16 21.77 8.33
CA PRO A 113 -2.13 22.81 8.47
C PRO A 113 -1.25 22.66 9.72
#